data_AF-A0A2V5H923-F1
#
_entry.id   AF-A0A2V5H923-F1
#
_cell.length_a   1.000
_cell.length_b   1.000
_cell.length_c   1.000
_cell.angle_alpha   90.00
_cell.angle_beta   90.00
_cell.angle_gamma   90.00
#
_symmetry.space_group_name_H-M   'P 1'
#
loop_
_entity.id
_entity.type
_entity.pdbx_description
1 polymer ?
#
loop_
_entity_poly.entity_id
_entity_poly.type
_entity_poly.pdbx_seq_one_letter_code
_entity_poly.pdbx_strand_id
1 'polypeptide(L)'
;MMTKTLALVATTLAVAATANPTVGYAGYFYENCTTPSIDAGNAYAGSCLNVENFPIKSFTAYVESGSCADGTSAVLHTYTASGCDESTLFETVSVDTEKQCFEADVTLISIKSECV
;
A
#
# COMPACT_ATOMS: atom_id res chain seq x y z
N MET A 1 -26.45 -25.10 -49.58
CA MET A 1 -25.18 -25.37 -48.87
C MET A 1 -24.80 -24.15 -48.06
N MET A 2 -24.51 -24.36 -46.76
CA MET A 2 -23.89 -23.44 -45.79
C MET A 2 -22.67 -22.71 -46.39
N THR A 3 -22.22 -21.55 -45.90
CA THR A 3 -21.64 -21.36 -44.55
C THR A 3 -21.46 -19.86 -44.28
N LYS A 4 -22.25 -19.31 -43.34
CA LYS A 4 -21.86 -18.79 -42.02
C LYS A 4 -20.84 -17.64 -42.01
N THR A 5 -21.37 -16.48 -41.66
CA THR A 5 -20.74 -15.28 -41.11
C THR A 5 -19.69 -15.62 -40.04
N LEU A 6 -18.43 -15.22 -40.25
CA LEU A 6 -17.42 -15.14 -39.18
C LEU A 6 -17.21 -13.66 -38.84
N ALA A 7 -18.02 -13.14 -37.92
CA ALA A 7 -17.63 -11.98 -37.13
C ALA A 7 -16.66 -12.50 -36.06
N LEU A 8 -15.36 -12.32 -36.32
CA LEU A 8 -14.32 -12.61 -35.33
C LEU A 8 -14.40 -11.51 -34.26
N VAL A 9 -15.21 -11.74 -33.24
CA VAL A 9 -15.20 -10.94 -32.00
C VAL A 9 -13.89 -11.24 -31.29
N ALA A 10 -12.84 -10.51 -31.66
CA ALA A 10 -11.59 -10.46 -30.92
C ALA A 10 -11.83 -9.61 -29.66
N THR A 11 -12.55 -10.14 -28.69
CA THR A 11 -12.43 -9.70 -27.29
C THR A 11 -11.08 -10.17 -26.80
N THR A 12 -10.03 -9.44 -27.17
CA THR A 12 -8.78 -9.47 -26.41
C THR A 12 -9.13 -8.90 -25.04
N LEU A 13 -9.45 -9.78 -24.08
CA LEU A 13 -9.29 -9.42 -22.68
C LEU A 13 -7.81 -9.09 -22.53
N ALA A 14 -7.49 -7.79 -22.59
CA ALA A 14 -6.22 -7.29 -22.11
C ALA A 14 -6.20 -7.63 -20.63
N VAL A 15 -5.58 -8.75 -20.28
CA VAL A 15 -5.18 -9.00 -18.90
C VAL A 15 -4.14 -7.93 -18.65
N ALA A 16 -4.57 -6.79 -18.11
CA ALA A 16 -3.66 -5.77 -17.63
C ALA A 16 -2.76 -6.49 -16.63
N ALA A 17 -1.48 -6.61 -16.93
CA ALA A 17 -0.51 -7.07 -15.95
C ALA A 17 -0.49 -6.01 -14.85
N THR A 18 -1.22 -6.25 -13.76
CA THR A 18 -1.30 -5.34 -12.63
C THR A 18 0.06 -5.36 -11.94
N ALA A 19 0.77 -4.24 -11.98
CA ALA A 19 1.99 -4.10 -11.19
C ALA A 19 1.59 -3.89 -9.73
N ASN A 20 1.97 -4.81 -8.85
CA ASN A 20 1.73 -4.70 -7.40
C ASN A 20 2.05 -3.28 -6.89
N PRO A 21 1.15 -2.63 -6.13
CA PRO A 21 1.37 -1.27 -5.68
C PRO A 21 2.57 -1.19 -4.74
N THR A 22 3.34 -0.12 -4.91
CA THR A 22 4.33 0.33 -3.93
C THR A 22 3.70 1.47 -3.16
N VAL A 23 3.61 1.33 -1.85
CA VAL A 23 3.05 2.37 -0.96
C VAL A 23 4.21 3.06 -0.26
N GLY A 24 4.36 4.35 -0.53
CA GLY A 24 5.31 5.19 0.20
C GLY A 24 4.78 5.46 1.60
N TYR A 25 5.67 5.42 2.58
CA TYR A 25 5.43 5.69 3.99
C TYR A 25 6.44 6.71 4.51
N ALA A 26 6.02 7.62 5.38
CA ALA A 26 6.91 8.46 6.16
C ALA A 26 6.34 8.74 7.55
N GLY A 27 7.14 8.54 8.60
CA GLY A 27 6.77 8.77 10.00
C GLY A 27 7.21 10.15 10.50
N TYR A 28 6.47 10.70 11.47
CA TYR A 28 6.69 12.04 12.03
C TYR A 28 6.61 12.05 13.56
N PHE A 29 7.43 12.88 14.22
CA PHE A 29 7.37 13.08 15.69
C PHE A 29 6.17 13.89 16.16
N TYR A 30 5.49 14.59 15.25
CA TYR A 30 4.38 15.49 15.55
C TYR A 30 3.11 15.01 14.86
N GLU A 31 1.96 15.45 15.37
CA GLU A 31 0.66 15.23 14.76
C GLU A 31 0.55 15.95 13.39
N ASN A 32 -0.45 15.60 12.60
CA ASN A 32 -0.79 16.22 11.32
C ASN A 32 0.34 16.16 10.27
N CYS A 33 1.22 15.16 10.36
CA CYS A 33 2.35 14.94 9.45
C CYS A 33 3.25 16.17 9.29
N THR A 34 3.44 16.89 10.41
CA THR A 34 4.23 18.13 10.43
C THR A 34 5.70 17.81 10.24
N THR A 35 6.31 18.39 9.20
CA THR A 35 7.73 18.21 8.86
C THR A 35 8.69 18.63 9.97
N PRO A 36 9.87 17.99 10.10
CA PRO A 36 10.43 16.98 9.19
C PRO A 36 9.90 15.57 9.48
N SER A 37 9.87 14.73 8.44
CA SER A 37 9.75 13.27 8.64
C SER A 37 11.02 12.74 9.28
N ILE A 38 10.88 11.72 10.11
CA ILE A 38 12.00 11.14 10.87
C ILE A 38 12.38 9.75 10.36
N ASP A 39 11.49 9.16 9.57
CA ASP A 39 11.65 7.85 8.97
C ASP A 39 10.83 7.80 7.67
N ALA A 40 11.26 7.01 6.71
CA ALA A 40 10.57 6.82 5.44
C ALA A 40 10.94 5.47 4.81
N GLY A 41 9.97 4.85 4.14
CA GLY A 41 10.15 3.56 3.49
C GLY A 41 9.06 3.27 2.47
N ASN A 42 9.31 2.27 1.63
CA ASN A 42 8.36 1.83 0.62
C ASN A 42 7.86 0.43 0.96
N ALA A 43 6.57 0.28 1.19
CA ALA A 43 5.93 -1.02 1.37
C ALA A 43 5.60 -1.62 0.00
N TYR A 44 5.91 -2.91 -0.17
CA TYR A 44 5.68 -3.63 -1.43
C TYR A 44 4.67 -4.75 -1.22
N ALA A 45 3.78 -4.95 -2.19
CA ALA A 45 2.73 -5.95 -2.00
C ALA A 45 3.32 -7.36 -1.91
N GLY A 46 3.00 -8.05 -0.81
CA GLY A 46 3.53 -9.38 -0.51
C GLY A 46 4.91 -9.41 0.15
N SER A 47 5.50 -8.26 0.50
CA SER A 47 6.76 -8.18 1.25
C SER A 47 6.61 -7.36 2.52
N CYS A 48 7.21 -7.85 3.61
CA CYS A 48 7.33 -7.10 4.84
C CYS A 48 8.61 -6.27 4.83
N LEU A 49 8.49 -4.97 5.13
CA LEU A 49 9.63 -4.07 5.27
C LEU A 49 9.71 -3.60 6.72
N ASN A 50 10.89 -3.76 7.34
CA ASN A 50 11.14 -3.15 8.64
C ASN A 50 11.47 -1.67 8.44
N VAL A 51 10.86 -0.82 9.26
CA VAL A 51 11.11 0.62 9.33
C VAL A 51 11.89 0.96 10.60
N GLU A 52 12.33 2.21 10.75
CA GLU A 52 13.12 2.58 11.93
C GLU A 52 12.25 2.55 13.20
N ASN A 53 12.80 1.99 14.28
CA ASN A 53 12.10 1.76 15.55
C ASN A 53 12.02 3.05 16.39
N PHE A 54 11.38 4.08 15.85
CA PHE A 54 11.16 5.36 16.52
C PHE A 54 9.67 5.59 16.83
N PRO A 55 9.35 6.17 18.01
CA PRO A 55 7.99 6.58 18.30
C PRO A 55 7.56 7.71 17.35
N ILE A 56 6.39 7.54 16.74
CA ILE A 56 5.75 8.53 15.89
C ILE A 56 4.48 9.07 16.55
N LYS A 57 4.00 10.19 16.03
CA LYS A 57 2.67 10.76 16.33
C LYS A 57 1.75 10.77 15.12
N SER A 58 2.32 10.76 13.91
CA SER A 58 1.58 10.63 12.67
C SER A 58 2.45 10.02 11.58
N PHE A 59 1.84 9.55 10.50
CA PHE A 59 2.53 9.10 9.30
C PHE A 59 1.76 9.47 8.03
N THR A 60 2.49 9.67 6.93
CA THR A 60 1.88 9.75 5.61
C THR A 60 1.95 8.42 4.88
N ALA A 61 0.93 8.12 4.08
CA ALA A 61 0.97 7.01 3.14
C ALA A 61 0.28 7.35 1.82
N TYR A 62 0.77 6.76 0.71
CA TYR A 62 0.21 6.88 -0.63
C TYR A 62 0.77 5.82 -1.58
N VAL A 63 0.01 5.47 -2.61
CA VAL A 63 0.49 4.66 -3.73
C VAL A 63 1.49 5.49 -4.54
N GLU A 64 2.77 5.17 -4.40
CA GLU A 64 3.85 5.83 -5.13
C GLU A 64 3.94 5.31 -6.58
N SER A 65 3.66 4.03 -6.78
CA SER A 65 3.63 3.41 -8.10
C SER A 65 2.83 2.11 -8.12
N GLY A 66 2.51 1.63 -9.31
CA GLY A 66 1.71 0.41 -9.50
C GLY A 66 0.23 0.63 -9.22
N SER A 67 -0.54 -0.45 -9.31
CA SER A 67 -1.97 -0.45 -9.03
C SER A 67 -2.44 -1.85 -8.66
N CYS A 68 -3.47 -1.91 -7.83
CA CYS A 68 -4.18 -3.16 -7.61
C CYS A 68 -4.97 -3.59 -8.85
N ALA A 69 -5.40 -4.85 -8.86
CA ALA A 69 -6.28 -5.37 -9.90
C ALA A 69 -7.68 -4.74 -9.81
N ASP A 70 -8.40 -4.73 -10.94
CA ASP A 70 -9.76 -4.22 -11.00
C ASP A 70 -10.63 -4.86 -9.90
N GLY A 71 -11.27 -4.03 -9.08
CA GLY A 71 -12.11 -4.45 -7.96
C GLY A 71 -11.38 -4.66 -6.63
N THR A 72 -10.07 -4.41 -6.56
CA THR A 72 -9.29 -4.40 -5.31
C THR A 72 -8.68 -3.02 -5.05
N SER A 73 -8.39 -2.71 -3.79
CA SER A 73 -7.81 -1.43 -3.36
C SER A 73 -6.50 -1.62 -2.60
N ALA A 74 -5.59 -0.65 -2.73
CA ALA A 74 -4.33 -0.68 -2.01
C ALA A 74 -4.54 -0.33 -0.53
N VAL A 75 -3.92 -1.11 0.35
CA VAL A 75 -3.88 -0.86 1.78
C VAL A 75 -2.44 -0.88 2.29
N LEU A 76 -2.19 -0.13 3.35
CA LEU A 76 -0.97 -0.19 4.13
C LEU A 76 -1.29 -0.77 5.50
N HIS A 77 -0.64 -1.88 5.84
CA HIS A 77 -0.60 -2.45 7.16
C HIS A 77 0.64 -1.92 7.88
N THR A 78 0.45 -1.51 9.13
CA THR A 78 1.51 -1.01 10.01
C THR A 78 1.58 -1.89 11.26
N TYR A 79 2.79 -2.15 11.74
CA TYR A 79 3.02 -3.12 12.82
C TYR A 79 3.96 -2.56 13.87
N THR A 80 3.73 -2.94 15.12
CA THR A 80 4.55 -2.55 16.29
C THR A 80 5.73 -3.49 16.56
N ALA A 81 5.89 -4.54 15.75
CA ALA A 81 7.04 -5.43 15.77
C ALA A 81 7.57 -5.67 14.35
N SER A 82 8.77 -6.23 14.26
CA SER A 82 9.37 -6.63 12.98
C SER A 82 8.70 -7.86 12.40
N GLY A 83 8.70 -7.99 11.08
CA GLY A 83 8.26 -9.21 10.40
C GLY A 83 6.77 -9.28 10.06
N CYS A 84 6.02 -8.19 10.28
CA CYS A 84 4.63 -8.05 9.88
C CYS A 84 3.76 -9.21 10.39
N ASP A 85 3.96 -9.58 11.66
CA ASP A 85 3.13 -10.57 12.32
C ASP A 85 1.78 -9.94 12.67
N GLU A 86 0.70 -10.57 12.24
CA GLU A 86 -0.68 -10.07 12.42
C GLU A 86 -1.07 -9.85 13.88
N SER A 87 -0.43 -10.54 14.85
CA SER A 87 -0.65 -10.28 16.28
C SER A 87 -0.10 -8.91 16.75
N THR A 88 0.75 -8.29 15.94
CA THR A 88 1.39 -6.99 16.22
C THR A 88 0.89 -5.86 15.30
N LEU A 89 -0.13 -6.15 14.49
CA LEU A 89 -0.80 -5.18 13.63
C LEU A 89 -1.31 -4.01 14.49
N PHE A 90 -0.86 -2.81 14.14
CA PHE A 90 -1.34 -1.57 14.73
C PHE A 90 -2.61 -1.12 14.00
N GLU A 91 -2.48 -0.88 12.69
CA GLU A 91 -3.57 -0.36 11.88
C GLU A 91 -3.41 -0.77 10.41
N THR A 92 -4.56 -0.87 9.73
CA THR A 92 -4.64 -0.98 8.28
C THR A 92 -5.34 0.25 7.73
N VAL A 93 -4.68 0.98 6.84
CA VAL A 93 -5.24 2.18 6.19
C VAL A 93 -5.37 1.96 4.70
N SER A 94 -6.50 2.38 4.12
CA SER A 94 -6.68 2.43 2.67
C SER A 94 -5.94 3.62 2.11
N VAL A 95 -5.22 3.40 1.01
CA VAL A 95 -4.41 4.42 0.37
C VAL A 95 -4.67 4.48 -1.13
N ASP A 96 -4.58 5.69 -1.68
CA ASP A 96 -4.61 5.94 -3.11
C ASP A 96 -3.38 6.76 -3.52
N THR A 97 -3.40 7.35 -4.72
CA THR A 97 -2.26 8.12 -5.24
C THR A 97 -2.06 9.47 -4.55
N GLU A 98 -3.05 9.96 -3.80
CA GLU A 98 -2.93 11.19 -3.02
C GLU A 98 -2.20 10.93 -1.71
N LYS A 99 -1.32 11.86 -1.33
CA LYS A 99 -0.60 11.78 -0.05
C LYS A 99 -1.55 12.07 1.11
N GLN A 100 -1.86 11.03 1.87
CA GLN A 100 -2.74 11.09 3.04
C GLN A 100 -1.92 11.14 4.33
N CYS A 101 -2.51 11.69 5.39
CA CYS A 101 -1.91 11.77 6.72
C CYS A 101 -2.79 11.03 7.73
N PHE A 102 -2.16 10.25 8.60
CA PHE A 102 -2.80 9.42 9.61
C PHE A 102 -2.15 9.69 10.97
N GLU A 103 -2.95 9.82 12.02
CA GLU A 103 -2.46 9.95 13.38
C GLU A 103 -2.11 8.57 13.95
N ALA A 104 -0.97 8.48 14.63
CA ALA A 104 -0.47 7.23 15.18
C ALA A 104 0.45 7.54 16.37
N ASP A 105 -0.03 7.36 17.60
CA ASP A 105 0.79 7.53 18.81
C ASP A 105 1.39 6.18 19.23
N VAL A 106 2.41 5.75 18.49
CA VAL A 106 2.98 4.39 18.61
C VAL A 106 4.41 4.35 18.07
N THR A 107 5.14 3.29 18.40
CA THR A 107 6.38 2.95 17.70
C THR A 107 6.09 1.89 16.64
N LEU A 108 6.15 2.29 15.36
CA LEU A 108 6.04 1.36 14.24
C LEU A 108 7.41 0.75 13.94
N ILE A 109 7.43 -0.54 13.60
CA ILE A 109 8.67 -1.30 13.35
C ILE A 109 8.62 -2.00 12.00
N SER A 110 7.44 -2.33 11.47
CA SER A 110 7.33 -2.83 10.10
C SER A 110 6.06 -2.40 9.39
N ILE A 111 6.12 -2.42 8.06
CA ILE A 111 5.04 -2.05 7.17
C ILE A 111 4.93 -3.08 6.04
N LYS A 112 3.72 -3.25 5.53
CA LYS A 112 3.40 -4.14 4.40
C LYS A 112 2.25 -3.53 3.62
N SER A 113 2.32 -3.58 2.30
CA SER A 113 1.17 -3.23 1.46
C SER A 113 0.48 -4.49 0.96
N GLU A 114 -0.81 -4.39 0.70
CA GLU A 114 -1.60 -5.43 0.06
C GLU A 114 -2.65 -4.82 -0.87
N CYS A 115 -3.19 -5.66 -1.75
CA CYS A 115 -4.41 -5.37 -2.49
C CYS A 115 -5.53 -6.23 -1.91
N VAL A 116 -6.60 -5.59 -1.45
CA VAL A 116 -7.77 -6.22 -0.81
C VAL A 116 -9.07 -5.92 -1.52
#